data_AF-A0A3A5UR20-F1
#
_entry.id   AF-A0A3A5UR20-F1
#
_cell.length_a   1.000
_cell.length_b   1.000
_cell.length_c   1.000
_cell.angle_alpha   90.00
_cell.angle_beta   90.00
_cell.angle_gamma   90.00
#
_symmetry.space_group_name_H-M   'P 1'
#
loop_
_entity.id
_entity.type
_entity.pdbx_description
1 polymer ?
#
loop_
_entity_poly.entity_id
_entity_poly.type
_entity_poly.pdbx_seq_one_letter_code
_entity_poly.pdbx_strand_id
1 'polypeptide(L)'
;MRRSITTLLTTLAVVASLLFMSQFPAVSSVSNLHPDTTDGSKPPTTDTDGDKIPDVHENLFSEWMNWTAVDGRAVVIEGLDSNDASDALLDSDKDGLNATEEYCWPYPANCTAPGFPRGLTGTVDDLGERSYLDPRVSDTDGDGMPDGYEAYMCERVGGYNVFSFKYECNTFDPLNASDLYDDPDEDGFDVNRDGVLSTTERFSSPEEYIYGAPGNHTNELDGLWCSATLPEGSVFENWPFIPTGANATFQNILSACTENATMVVDEDIWLGTDPLLADSDRYHWDGYSIRRLFPSFGDGIPDGWEVHFGL
;
A
#
# COMPACT_ATOMS: atom_id res chain seq x y z
N MET A 1 22.04 39.87 14.77
CA MET A 1 21.07 38.88 15.30
C MET A 1 19.74 38.82 14.54
N ARG A 2 19.13 39.93 14.09
CA ARG A 2 17.85 39.86 13.35
C ARG A 2 17.90 39.24 11.94
N ARG A 3 19.05 39.32 11.25
CA ARG A 3 19.18 38.79 9.88
C ARG A 3 19.29 37.26 9.79
N SER A 4 19.90 36.57 10.77
CA SER A 4 20.06 35.11 10.71
C SER A 4 18.78 34.35 11.06
N ILE A 5 17.91 34.93 11.90
CA ILE A 5 16.61 34.34 12.25
C ILE A 5 15.66 34.36 11.05
N THR A 6 15.66 35.44 10.25
CA THR A 6 14.89 35.51 9.01
C THR A 6 15.36 34.51 7.97
N THR A 7 16.67 34.29 7.83
CA THR A 7 17.21 33.30 6.88
C THR A 7 16.85 31.87 7.29
N LEU A 8 16.93 31.56 8.59
CA LEU A 8 16.56 30.25 9.14
C LEU A 8 15.06 29.95 8.95
N LEU A 9 14.20 30.94 9.22
CA LEU A 9 12.75 30.81 9.02
C LEU A 9 12.39 30.63 7.54
N THR A 10 13.06 31.34 6.63
CA THR A 10 12.82 31.17 5.19
C THR A 10 13.31 29.82 4.68
N THR A 11 14.45 29.31 5.16
CA THR A 11 14.92 27.98 4.77
C THR A 11 14.02 26.90 5.32
N LEU A 12 13.54 27.04 6.55
CA LEU A 12 12.62 26.07 7.15
C LEU A 12 11.26 26.08 6.47
N ALA A 13 10.76 27.26 6.10
CA ALA A 13 9.53 27.39 5.31
C ALA A 13 9.70 26.77 3.91
N VAL A 14 10.83 26.98 3.23
CA VAL A 14 11.08 26.39 1.90
C VAL A 14 11.24 24.87 1.98
N VAL A 15 11.95 24.35 2.98
CA VAL A 15 12.10 22.90 3.19
C VAL A 15 10.77 22.26 3.56
N ALA A 16 9.98 22.90 4.44
CA ALA A 16 8.62 22.43 4.73
C ALA A 16 7.73 22.47 3.49
N SER A 17 7.81 23.53 2.68
CA SER A 17 7.03 23.66 1.44
C SER A 17 7.43 22.59 0.41
N LEU A 18 8.72 22.24 0.32
CA LEU A 18 9.21 21.18 -0.57
C LEU A 18 8.79 19.79 -0.07
N LEU A 19 8.81 19.56 1.24
CA LEU A 19 8.29 18.32 1.85
C LEU A 19 6.78 18.16 1.62
N PHE A 20 6.02 19.25 1.71
CA PHE A 20 4.58 19.21 1.40
C PHE A 20 4.31 18.93 -0.08
N MET A 21 5.17 19.37 -1.00
CA MET A 21 4.96 19.10 -2.44
C MET A 21 5.34 17.68 -2.87
N SER A 22 6.14 16.96 -2.08
CA SER A 22 6.53 15.57 -2.39
C SER A 22 5.59 14.51 -1.78
N GLN A 23 4.48 14.93 -1.17
CA GLN A 23 3.49 14.05 -0.54
C GLN A 23 2.12 14.15 -1.22
N PHE A 24 2.04 14.81 -2.38
CA PHE A 24 0.81 14.82 -3.16
C PHE A 24 0.94 13.82 -4.30
N PRO A 25 -0.04 12.92 -4.48
CA PRO A 25 -0.07 12.01 -5.62
C PRO A 25 -0.04 12.80 -6.93
N ALA A 26 0.51 12.19 -7.98
CA ALA A 26 0.57 12.82 -9.28
C ALA A 26 -0.85 13.01 -9.84
N VAL A 27 -1.26 14.27 -9.99
CA VAL A 27 -2.61 14.62 -10.45
C VAL A 27 -2.65 14.95 -11.94
N SER A 28 -3.67 14.43 -12.62
CA SER A 28 -3.98 14.76 -14.01
C SER A 28 -5.33 15.48 -14.07
N SER A 29 -5.33 16.75 -14.45
CA SER A 29 -6.56 17.55 -14.54
C SER A 29 -7.50 17.00 -15.61
N VAL A 30 -8.75 16.73 -15.25
CA VAL A 30 -9.75 16.22 -16.19
C VAL A 30 -10.48 17.39 -16.87
N SER A 31 -10.65 17.31 -18.19
CA SER A 31 -11.35 18.34 -18.99
C SER A 31 -12.80 18.58 -18.56
N ASN A 32 -13.49 17.55 -18.05
CA ASN A 32 -14.87 17.63 -17.56
C ASN A 32 -15.14 16.59 -16.46
N LEU A 33 -15.82 17.00 -15.39
CA LEU A 33 -16.26 16.16 -14.27
C LEU A 33 -17.54 15.35 -14.56
N HIS A 34 -18.35 15.78 -15.52
CA HIS A 34 -19.62 15.12 -15.88
C HIS A 34 -19.51 14.44 -17.24
N PRO A 35 -19.81 13.13 -17.35
CA PRO A 35 -19.80 12.39 -18.62
C PRO A 35 -20.67 13.04 -19.70
N ASP A 36 -21.76 13.68 -19.29
CA ASP A 36 -22.77 14.33 -20.13
C ASP A 36 -22.27 15.61 -20.82
N THR A 37 -21.18 16.21 -20.32
CA THR A 37 -20.60 17.45 -20.85
C THR A 37 -19.30 17.23 -21.63
N THR A 38 -18.88 15.97 -21.78
CA THR A 38 -17.68 15.60 -22.54
C THR A 38 -17.96 15.69 -24.05
N ASP A 39 -16.94 16.00 -24.85
CA ASP A 39 -17.03 15.96 -26.31
C ASP A 39 -17.00 14.52 -26.88
N GLY A 40 -16.95 13.51 -26.00
CA GLY A 40 -16.82 12.10 -26.35
C GLY A 40 -15.50 11.76 -27.03
N SER A 41 -14.52 12.66 -27.07
CA SER A 41 -13.20 12.35 -27.60
C SER A 41 -12.51 11.37 -26.66
N LYS A 42 -12.00 10.28 -27.24
CA LYS A 42 -11.14 9.35 -26.51
C LYS A 42 -9.90 10.16 -26.08
N PRO A 43 -9.41 10.01 -24.83
CA PRO A 43 -8.12 10.57 -24.44
C PRO A 43 -7.04 10.21 -25.47
N PRO A 44 -5.96 11.00 -25.60
CA PRO A 44 -4.82 10.58 -26.38
C PRO A 44 -4.28 9.28 -25.78
N THR A 45 -4.66 8.15 -26.38
CA THR A 45 -4.18 6.81 -26.02
C THR A 45 -3.07 6.42 -26.97
N THR A 46 -2.15 7.34 -27.22
CA THR A 46 -0.88 6.91 -27.82
C THR A 46 -0.23 6.01 -26.80
N ASP A 47 0.15 4.84 -27.27
CA ASP A 47 0.78 3.74 -26.54
C ASP A 47 1.84 3.28 -27.54
N THR A 48 3.06 3.81 -27.34
CA THR A 48 4.12 3.81 -28.34
C THR A 48 4.82 2.46 -28.44
N ASP A 49 4.97 1.76 -27.33
CA ASP A 49 5.61 0.44 -27.25
C ASP A 49 4.61 -0.73 -27.17
N GLY A 50 3.32 -0.46 -26.96
CA GLY A 50 2.22 -1.40 -27.11
C GLY A 50 1.97 -2.26 -25.87
N ASP A 51 2.37 -1.81 -24.68
CA ASP A 51 2.19 -2.52 -23.41
C ASP A 51 0.81 -2.33 -22.76
N LYS A 52 0.01 -1.41 -23.33
CA LYS A 52 -1.36 -1.01 -22.94
C LYS A 52 -1.43 0.02 -21.81
N ILE A 53 -0.30 0.53 -21.35
CA ILE A 53 -0.21 1.77 -20.59
C ILE A 53 -0.11 2.92 -21.62
N PRO A 54 -0.91 4.00 -21.50
CA PRO A 54 -0.79 5.13 -22.41
C PRO A 54 0.45 5.97 -22.11
N ASP A 55 1.13 6.48 -23.14
CA ASP A 55 2.26 7.41 -23.05
C ASP A 55 1.98 8.57 -22.09
N VAL A 56 0.73 9.05 -22.00
CA VAL A 56 0.37 10.16 -21.10
C VAL A 56 0.51 9.81 -19.62
N HIS A 57 0.28 8.56 -19.24
CA HIS A 57 0.47 8.06 -17.87
C HIS A 57 1.95 7.79 -17.62
N GLU A 58 2.67 7.18 -18.56
CA GLU A 58 4.11 6.95 -18.43
C GLU A 58 4.89 8.25 -18.30
N ASN A 59 4.54 9.26 -19.10
CA ASN A 59 5.14 10.59 -18.98
C ASN A 59 4.89 11.24 -17.61
N LEU A 60 3.78 10.92 -16.92
CA LEU A 60 3.48 11.42 -15.57
C LEU A 60 4.47 10.85 -14.55
N PHE A 61 4.86 9.59 -14.72
CA PHE A 61 5.74 8.84 -13.80
C PHE A 61 7.14 8.56 -14.39
N SER A 62 7.56 9.32 -15.40
CA SER A 62 8.84 9.11 -16.11
C SER A 62 10.09 9.54 -15.34
N GLU A 63 9.92 10.36 -14.29
CA GLU A 63 11.06 10.83 -13.50
C GLU A 63 11.57 9.74 -12.56
N TRP A 64 12.88 9.69 -12.38
CA TRP A 64 13.50 8.77 -11.43
C TRP A 64 13.33 9.28 -10.00
N MET A 65 12.95 8.39 -9.10
CA MET A 65 12.90 8.69 -7.69
C MET A 65 14.22 8.30 -7.02
N ASN A 66 14.79 9.22 -6.23
CA ASN A 66 16.02 8.99 -5.49
C ASN A 66 15.96 9.62 -4.10
N TRP A 67 16.20 8.81 -3.07
CA TRP A 67 16.26 9.27 -1.70
C TRP A 67 17.12 8.34 -0.84
N THR A 68 17.20 8.65 0.45
CA THR A 68 17.97 7.87 1.42
C THR A 68 17.01 7.30 2.46
N ALA A 69 17.00 5.98 2.60
CA ALA A 69 16.25 5.27 3.63
C ALA A 69 16.73 5.65 5.05
N VAL A 70 15.93 5.29 6.05
CA VAL A 70 16.19 5.62 7.47
C VAL A 70 17.55 5.12 7.98
N ASP A 71 18.09 4.06 7.38
CA ASP A 71 19.37 3.44 7.73
C ASP A 71 20.56 3.91 6.89
N GLY A 72 20.33 4.83 5.94
CA GLY A 72 21.36 5.39 5.07
C GLY A 72 21.55 4.66 3.74
N ARG A 73 20.77 3.61 3.44
CA ARG A 73 20.75 2.99 2.11
C ARG A 73 20.15 3.95 1.08
N ALA A 74 20.71 3.97 -0.13
CA ALA A 74 20.15 4.76 -1.22
C ALA A 74 19.00 3.97 -1.86
N VAL A 75 17.84 4.62 -1.97
CA VAL A 75 16.70 4.13 -2.76
C VAL A 75 16.76 4.83 -4.11
N VAL A 76 16.71 4.04 -5.19
CA VAL A 76 16.69 4.54 -6.55
C VAL A 76 15.69 3.69 -7.32
N ILE A 77 14.61 4.30 -7.77
CA ILE A 77 13.55 3.66 -8.53
C ILE A 77 13.45 4.36 -9.87
N GLU A 78 13.49 3.55 -10.93
CA GLU A 78 13.34 4.02 -12.30
C GLU A 78 11.88 4.38 -12.56
N GLY A 79 11.65 5.48 -13.28
CA GLY A 79 10.32 5.85 -13.71
C GLY A 79 9.92 5.11 -15.00
N LEU A 80 8.65 5.20 -15.37
CA LEU A 80 8.13 4.57 -16.58
C LEU A 80 8.73 5.19 -17.86
N ASP A 81 8.97 4.36 -18.88
CA ASP A 81 9.47 4.77 -20.19
C ASP A 81 8.51 4.31 -21.30
N SER A 82 7.88 5.29 -21.96
CA SER A 82 6.95 5.10 -23.08
C SER A 82 7.53 4.45 -24.34
N ASN A 83 8.74 3.90 -24.27
CA ASN A 83 9.39 3.18 -25.35
C ASN A 83 9.85 1.77 -24.90
N ASP A 84 9.64 1.39 -23.64
CA ASP A 84 10.04 0.12 -23.05
C ASP A 84 8.88 -0.61 -22.39
N ALA A 85 8.09 -1.29 -23.21
CA ALA A 85 6.97 -2.15 -22.82
C ALA A 85 7.22 -3.21 -21.73
N SER A 86 8.46 -3.41 -21.28
CA SER A 86 8.77 -4.34 -20.19
C SER A 86 8.57 -3.76 -18.79
N ASP A 87 8.55 -2.44 -18.65
CA ASP A 87 8.33 -1.75 -17.38
C ASP A 87 6.88 -1.90 -16.87
N ALA A 88 5.89 -2.03 -17.76
CA ALA A 88 4.49 -2.25 -17.40
C ALA A 88 4.21 -3.48 -16.52
N LEU A 89 5.07 -4.50 -16.60
CA LEU A 89 4.94 -5.73 -15.81
C LEU A 89 5.91 -5.77 -14.62
N LEU A 90 6.70 -4.73 -14.44
CA LEU A 90 7.63 -4.61 -13.34
C LEU A 90 6.92 -3.98 -12.13
N ASP A 91 7.13 -4.60 -10.97
CA ASP A 91 6.85 -4.04 -9.66
C ASP A 91 8.15 -3.39 -9.19
N SER A 92 8.25 -2.06 -9.34
CA SER A 92 9.52 -1.32 -9.20
C SER A 92 9.78 -0.86 -7.77
N ASP A 93 8.72 -0.63 -7.00
CA ASP A 93 8.72 -0.20 -5.61
C ASP A 93 8.34 -1.32 -4.62
N LYS A 94 8.10 -2.53 -5.12
CA LYS A 94 7.97 -3.78 -4.34
C LYS A 94 6.81 -3.76 -3.36
N ASP A 95 5.72 -3.15 -3.78
CA ASP A 95 4.50 -3.03 -2.99
C ASP A 95 3.49 -4.16 -3.30
N GLY A 96 3.79 -5.02 -4.27
CA GLY A 96 2.94 -6.14 -4.67
C GLY A 96 1.98 -5.84 -5.83
N LEU A 97 2.09 -4.67 -6.45
CA LEU A 97 1.43 -4.30 -7.70
C LEU A 97 2.50 -4.02 -8.77
N ASN A 98 2.21 -4.40 -10.01
CA ASN A 98 3.02 -3.89 -11.13
C ASN A 98 2.43 -2.60 -11.70
N ALA A 99 3.21 -1.90 -12.51
CA ALA A 99 2.79 -0.64 -13.11
C ALA A 99 1.45 -0.72 -13.88
N THR A 100 1.11 -1.86 -14.48
CA THR A 100 -0.20 -2.06 -15.13
C THR A 100 -1.35 -2.13 -14.10
N GLU A 101 -1.14 -2.84 -13.00
CA GLU A 101 -2.11 -2.97 -11.90
C GLU A 101 -2.38 -1.61 -11.26
N GLU A 102 -1.33 -0.84 -11.01
CA GLU A 102 -1.39 0.52 -10.49
C GLU A 102 -2.08 1.49 -11.45
N TYR A 103 -1.71 1.46 -12.73
CA TYR A 103 -2.41 2.23 -13.76
C TYR A 103 -3.90 1.86 -13.83
N CYS A 104 -4.23 0.58 -13.64
CA CYS A 104 -5.60 0.09 -13.68
C CYS A 104 -6.42 0.47 -12.45
N TRP A 105 -5.78 0.74 -11.29
CA TRP A 105 -6.47 1.06 -10.05
C TRP A 105 -7.50 2.20 -10.25
N PRO A 106 -8.72 2.10 -9.71
CA PRO A 106 -9.28 1.06 -8.82
C PRO A 106 -10.02 -0.06 -9.58
N TYR A 107 -9.70 -0.30 -10.85
CA TYR A 107 -10.22 -1.42 -11.62
C TYR A 107 -9.25 -2.61 -11.54
N PRO A 108 -9.72 -3.86 -11.69
CA PRO A 108 -8.82 -5.00 -11.80
C PRO A 108 -7.85 -4.85 -12.99
N ALA A 109 -6.70 -5.55 -12.95
CA ALA A 109 -5.67 -5.54 -14.00
C ALA A 109 -6.18 -5.82 -15.43
N ASN A 110 -7.34 -6.48 -15.54
CA ASN A 110 -8.02 -6.71 -16.81
C ASN A 110 -8.62 -5.43 -17.45
N CYS A 111 -8.43 -4.26 -16.84
CA CYS A 111 -8.87 -2.96 -17.37
C CYS A 111 -8.31 -2.69 -18.78
N THR A 112 -7.17 -3.30 -19.12
CA THR A 112 -6.53 -3.23 -20.44
C THR A 112 -7.18 -4.14 -21.50
N ALA A 113 -8.09 -5.05 -21.11
CA ALA A 113 -8.68 -6.03 -22.02
C ALA A 113 -9.72 -5.43 -23.00
N PRO A 114 -9.79 -5.91 -24.26
CA PRO A 114 -10.81 -5.47 -25.20
C PRO A 114 -12.23 -5.79 -24.71
N GLY A 115 -13.03 -4.77 -24.42
CA GLY A 115 -14.43 -4.92 -24.02
C GLY A 115 -14.69 -4.80 -22.52
N PHE A 116 -13.67 -4.51 -21.70
CA PHE A 116 -13.89 -4.06 -20.33
C PHE A 116 -14.76 -2.79 -20.34
N PRO A 117 -15.83 -2.70 -19.53
CA PRO A 117 -16.67 -1.50 -19.44
C PRO A 117 -15.85 -0.35 -18.87
N ARG A 118 -15.17 0.38 -19.77
CA ARG A 118 -14.21 1.43 -19.42
C ARG A 118 -14.89 2.62 -18.74
N GLY A 119 -14.51 2.88 -17.49
CA GLY A 119 -14.25 4.24 -17.03
C GLY A 119 -12.84 4.67 -17.44
N LEU A 120 -12.49 5.94 -17.22
CA LEU A 120 -11.09 6.36 -17.18
C LEU A 120 -10.49 5.80 -15.87
N THR A 121 -9.33 5.14 -15.92
CA THR A 121 -8.63 4.59 -14.73
C THR A 121 -8.14 5.68 -13.81
N GLY A 122 -7.82 5.37 -12.56
CA GLY A 122 -7.57 6.35 -11.51
C GLY A 122 -8.86 6.86 -10.85
N THR A 123 -8.74 7.42 -9.66
CA THR A 123 -9.84 8.05 -8.93
C THR A 123 -9.92 9.53 -9.29
N VAL A 124 -11.11 10.14 -9.21
CA VAL A 124 -11.29 11.58 -9.47
C VAL A 124 -11.88 12.21 -8.23
N ASP A 125 -11.27 13.29 -7.77
CA ASP A 125 -11.76 14.06 -6.63
C ASP A 125 -12.91 15.01 -7.01
N ASP A 126 -13.46 15.69 -6.00
CA ASP A 126 -14.53 16.70 -6.19
C ASP A 126 -14.08 17.91 -7.03
N LEU A 127 -12.77 18.11 -7.20
CA LEU A 127 -12.17 19.20 -7.98
C LEU A 127 -11.94 18.82 -9.45
N GLY A 128 -12.04 17.54 -9.79
CA GLY A 128 -11.81 17.04 -11.14
C GLY A 128 -10.36 16.70 -11.44
N GLU A 129 -9.54 16.57 -10.40
CA GLU A 129 -8.19 16.04 -10.48
C GLU A 129 -8.24 14.52 -10.40
N ARG A 130 -7.49 13.87 -11.28
CA ARG A 130 -7.38 12.41 -11.33
C ARG A 130 -6.09 11.95 -10.67
N SER A 131 -6.21 11.07 -9.71
CA SER A 131 -5.09 10.45 -9.00
C SER A 131 -4.90 8.99 -9.44
N TYR A 132 -3.66 8.54 -9.40
CA TYR A 132 -3.22 7.18 -9.70
C TYR A 132 -2.29 6.72 -8.57
N LEU A 133 -2.16 5.41 -8.40
CA LEU A 133 -1.04 4.84 -7.65
C LEU A 133 0.25 5.17 -8.40
N ASP A 134 1.29 5.54 -7.66
CA ASP A 134 2.59 5.92 -8.23
C ASP A 134 3.52 4.69 -8.26
N PRO A 135 3.89 4.16 -9.44
CA PRO A 135 4.69 2.93 -9.61
C PRO A 135 6.14 3.00 -9.11
N ARG A 136 6.46 4.06 -8.37
CA ARG A 136 7.76 4.38 -7.81
C ARG A 136 7.66 4.67 -6.31
N VAL A 137 6.49 4.51 -5.70
CA VAL A 137 6.20 4.80 -4.30
C VAL A 137 5.36 3.67 -3.76
N SER A 138 5.93 2.89 -2.85
CA SER A 138 5.22 1.73 -2.32
C SER A 138 3.97 2.07 -1.50
N ASP A 139 3.86 3.30 -0.99
CA ASP A 139 2.79 3.83 -0.15
C ASP A 139 2.43 5.22 -0.70
N THR A 140 1.51 5.24 -1.67
CA THR A 140 1.19 6.43 -2.48
C THR A 140 0.55 7.54 -1.65
N ASP A 141 -0.27 7.20 -0.66
CA ASP A 141 -0.97 8.18 0.18
C ASP A 141 -0.23 8.54 1.47
N GLY A 142 0.81 7.77 1.83
CA GLY A 142 1.77 8.07 2.88
C GLY A 142 1.27 7.73 4.28
N ASP A 143 0.38 6.75 4.40
CA ASP A 143 -0.25 6.35 5.66
C ASP A 143 0.52 5.25 6.42
N GLY A 144 1.54 4.66 5.79
CA GLY A 144 2.40 3.63 6.35
C GLY A 144 2.05 2.20 5.92
N MET A 145 0.97 2.02 5.14
CA MET A 145 0.62 0.76 4.50
C MET A 145 0.97 0.80 3.01
N PRO A 146 1.55 -0.27 2.43
CA PRO A 146 1.80 -0.31 0.99
C PRO A 146 0.56 -0.48 0.13
N ASP A 147 0.56 0.09 -1.08
CA ASP A 147 -0.63 0.11 -1.94
C ASP A 147 -1.13 -1.30 -2.26
N GLY A 148 -0.23 -2.24 -2.59
CA GLY A 148 -0.62 -3.64 -2.80
C GLY A 148 -1.12 -4.38 -1.55
N TYR A 149 -0.67 -4.02 -0.35
CA TYR A 149 -1.24 -4.54 0.91
C TYR A 149 -2.65 -4.01 1.12
N GLU A 150 -2.86 -2.72 0.92
CA GLU A 150 -4.17 -2.09 1.04
C GLU A 150 -5.15 -2.61 -0.01
N ALA A 151 -4.71 -2.77 -1.25
CA ALA A 151 -5.51 -3.37 -2.32
C ALA A 151 -5.99 -4.78 -1.94
N TYR A 152 -5.10 -5.59 -1.35
CA TYR A 152 -5.45 -6.90 -0.80
C TYR A 152 -6.46 -6.80 0.35
N MET A 153 -6.24 -5.90 1.31
CA MET A 153 -7.13 -5.72 2.45
C MET A 153 -8.51 -5.20 2.03
N CYS A 154 -8.57 -4.27 1.09
CA CYS A 154 -9.80 -3.78 0.50
C CYS A 154 -10.60 -4.91 -0.17
N GLU A 155 -9.95 -5.80 -0.91
CA GLU A 155 -10.62 -6.99 -1.44
C GLU A 155 -11.16 -7.89 -0.32
N ARG A 156 -10.33 -8.12 0.71
CA ARG A 156 -10.66 -8.99 1.85
C ARG A 156 -11.87 -8.52 2.63
N VAL A 157 -12.03 -7.21 2.85
CA VAL A 157 -13.23 -6.63 3.48
C VAL A 157 -14.44 -6.56 2.56
N GLY A 158 -14.32 -7.04 1.31
CA GLY A 158 -15.40 -7.09 0.33
C GLY A 158 -15.61 -5.80 -0.44
N GLY A 159 -14.56 -4.98 -0.60
CA GLY A 159 -14.59 -3.73 -1.35
C GLY A 159 -14.79 -3.89 -2.86
N TYR A 160 -14.64 -5.10 -3.42
CA TYR A 160 -14.86 -5.31 -4.84
C TYR A 160 -16.35 -5.31 -5.22
N ASN A 161 -16.76 -4.32 -6.01
CA ASN A 161 -18.13 -4.20 -6.50
C ASN A 161 -18.31 -4.92 -7.84
N VAL A 162 -19.00 -6.06 -7.80
CA VAL A 162 -19.25 -6.93 -8.97
C VAL A 162 -20.14 -6.29 -10.06
N PHE A 163 -20.85 -5.20 -9.76
CA PHE A 163 -21.73 -4.52 -10.73
C PHE A 163 -21.00 -3.39 -11.46
N SER A 164 -20.18 -2.61 -10.75
CA SER A 164 -19.35 -1.56 -11.33
C SER A 164 -18.00 -2.07 -11.84
N PHE A 165 -17.61 -3.31 -11.51
CA PHE A 165 -16.31 -3.92 -11.79
C PHE A 165 -15.13 -3.09 -11.25
N LYS A 166 -15.30 -2.49 -10.07
CA LYS A 166 -14.36 -1.56 -9.45
C LYS A 166 -14.22 -1.88 -7.95
N TYR A 167 -13.04 -1.62 -7.39
CA TYR A 167 -12.81 -1.56 -5.95
C TYR A 167 -13.35 -0.25 -5.37
N GLU A 168 -14.21 -0.39 -4.36
CA GLU A 168 -14.82 0.69 -3.57
C GLU A 168 -14.39 0.49 -2.12
N CYS A 169 -13.17 0.95 -1.81
CA CYS A 169 -12.54 0.83 -0.50
C CYS A 169 -13.06 1.94 0.41
N ASN A 170 -13.67 1.58 1.54
CA ASN A 170 -14.03 2.56 2.59
C ASN A 170 -12.93 2.68 3.66
N THR A 171 -12.08 1.66 3.74
CA THR A 171 -10.89 1.50 4.58
C THR A 171 -9.86 0.75 3.72
N PHE A 172 -8.57 0.94 3.98
CA PHE A 172 -7.47 0.43 3.15
C PHE A 172 -7.59 0.94 1.71
N ASP A 173 -7.71 2.27 1.56
CA ASP A 173 -7.78 2.91 0.24
C ASP A 173 -6.42 3.55 -0.07
N PRO A 174 -5.61 2.97 -0.97
CA PRO A 174 -4.22 3.38 -1.22
C PRO A 174 -4.04 4.76 -1.88
N LEU A 175 -5.13 5.49 -2.05
CA LEU A 175 -5.13 6.87 -2.54
C LEU A 175 -5.66 7.86 -1.48
N ASN A 176 -5.90 7.40 -0.26
CA ASN A 176 -6.55 8.17 0.78
C ASN A 176 -6.15 7.71 2.20
N ALA A 177 -5.13 8.39 2.73
CA ALA A 177 -4.54 8.23 4.06
C ALA A 177 -5.46 8.55 5.27
N SER A 178 -6.77 8.45 5.11
CA SER A 178 -7.76 8.70 6.17
C SER A 178 -7.73 7.64 7.27
N ASP A 179 -7.19 6.48 6.97
CA ASP A 179 -7.07 5.26 7.77
C ASP A 179 -5.72 5.12 8.51
N LEU A 180 -4.82 6.09 8.36
CA LEU A 180 -3.58 6.22 9.14
C LEU A 180 -3.75 5.99 10.66
N TYR A 181 -4.90 6.38 11.22
CA TYR A 181 -5.22 6.27 12.65
C TYR A 181 -6.44 5.39 12.94
N ASP A 182 -6.90 4.65 11.93
CA ASP A 182 -7.99 3.71 12.09
C ASP A 182 -7.49 2.45 12.81
N ASP A 183 -8.34 1.97 13.71
CA ASP A 183 -8.14 0.82 14.57
C ASP A 183 -9.49 0.08 14.52
N PRO A 184 -9.71 -0.75 13.47
CA PRO A 184 -11.03 -1.31 13.16
C PRO A 184 -11.54 -2.32 14.19
N ASP A 185 -10.65 -2.98 14.93
CA ASP A 185 -10.99 -3.99 15.93
C ASP A 185 -10.93 -3.48 17.39
N GLU A 186 -10.47 -2.23 17.58
CA GLU A 186 -10.43 -1.49 18.85
C GLU A 186 -9.63 -2.22 19.94
N ASP A 187 -8.50 -2.81 19.55
CA ASP A 187 -7.73 -3.72 20.40
C ASP A 187 -6.55 -3.06 21.16
N GLY A 188 -6.38 -1.75 20.97
CA GLY A 188 -5.37 -0.93 21.63
C GLY A 188 -5.37 -1.01 23.17
N PHE A 189 -4.32 -0.49 23.79
CA PHE A 189 -4.12 -0.59 25.24
C PHE A 189 -4.31 0.75 25.97
N ASP A 190 -5.33 0.82 26.84
CA ASP A 190 -5.60 1.97 27.73
C ASP A 190 -4.54 2.08 28.84
N VAL A 191 -3.43 2.75 28.49
CA VAL A 191 -2.28 2.98 29.37
C VAL A 191 -2.68 3.79 30.60
N ASN A 192 -3.53 4.80 30.41
CA ASN A 192 -3.84 5.79 31.44
C ASN A 192 -5.00 5.36 32.37
N ARG A 193 -5.76 4.33 31.97
CA ARG A 193 -6.86 3.68 32.70
C ARG A 193 -8.06 4.57 32.96
N ASP A 194 -8.35 5.49 32.06
CA ASP A 194 -9.57 6.30 32.11
C ASP A 194 -10.79 5.63 31.47
N GLY A 195 -10.58 4.47 30.85
CA GLY A 195 -11.62 3.64 30.22
C GLY A 195 -11.96 4.05 28.80
N VAL A 196 -11.12 4.87 28.15
CA VAL A 196 -11.28 5.31 26.75
C VAL A 196 -9.95 5.16 26.02
N LEU A 197 -9.95 4.50 24.86
CA LEU A 197 -8.78 4.49 23.97
C LEU A 197 -8.66 5.83 23.26
N SER A 198 -7.65 6.61 23.63
CA SER A 198 -7.25 7.79 22.87
C SER A 198 -6.53 7.40 21.57
N THR A 199 -6.38 8.32 20.62
CA THR A 199 -5.68 8.04 19.35
C THR A 199 -4.23 7.60 19.52
N THR A 200 -3.61 7.88 20.66
CA THR A 200 -2.24 7.45 21.00
C THR A 200 -2.19 6.13 21.77
N GLU A 201 -3.34 5.58 22.13
CA GLU A 201 -3.51 4.29 22.81
C GLU A 201 -4.14 3.23 21.90
N ARG A 202 -4.51 3.61 20.68
CA ARG A 202 -4.89 2.70 19.61
C ARG A 202 -3.68 1.93 19.12
N PHE A 203 -3.94 0.77 18.55
CA PHE A 203 -2.99 0.07 17.70
C PHE A 203 -3.55 0.17 16.28
N SER A 204 -3.01 1.10 15.49
CA SER A 204 -3.62 1.42 14.20
C SER A 204 -3.20 0.44 13.11
N SER A 205 -4.00 0.33 12.04
CA SER A 205 -3.72 -0.60 10.93
C SER A 205 -2.29 -0.50 10.37
N PRO A 206 -1.69 0.69 10.19
CA PRO A 206 -0.29 0.78 9.75
C PRO A 206 0.72 0.26 10.79
N GLU A 207 0.45 0.43 12.09
CA GLU A 207 1.31 -0.07 13.18
C GLU A 207 1.26 -1.60 13.26
N GLU A 208 0.08 -2.16 13.01
CA GLU A 208 -0.16 -3.60 12.91
C GLU A 208 0.51 -4.24 11.71
N TYR A 209 0.35 -3.62 10.53
CA TYR A 209 0.99 -4.07 9.30
C TYR A 209 2.49 -4.25 9.48
N ILE A 210 3.16 -3.23 10.05
CA ILE A 210 4.62 -3.20 10.19
C ILE A 210 5.11 -3.90 11.48
N TYR A 211 4.21 -4.48 12.28
CA TYR A 211 4.58 -5.08 13.55
C TYR A 211 5.62 -6.20 13.37
N GLY A 212 6.65 -6.18 14.23
CA GLY A 212 7.77 -7.13 14.15
C GLY A 212 8.81 -6.80 13.07
N ALA A 213 8.58 -5.80 12.21
CA ALA A 213 9.57 -5.37 11.23
C ALA A 213 10.80 -4.74 11.90
N PRO A 214 12.02 -4.94 11.34
CA PRO A 214 13.20 -4.29 11.88
C PRO A 214 13.11 -2.79 11.62
N GLY A 215 13.59 -1.95 12.55
CA GLY A 215 13.50 -0.49 12.42
C GLY A 215 14.30 0.12 11.25
N ASN A 216 14.96 -0.69 10.43
CA ASN A 216 15.61 -0.30 9.18
C ASN A 216 14.87 -0.82 7.92
N HIS A 217 13.67 -1.37 8.09
CA HIS A 217 12.82 -1.81 6.99
C HIS A 217 12.40 -0.60 6.13
N THR A 218 12.39 -0.79 4.82
CA THR A 218 11.95 0.20 3.84
C THR A 218 11.33 -0.58 2.70
N ASN A 219 10.03 -0.39 2.44
CA ASN A 219 9.26 -1.22 1.52
C ASN A 219 9.89 -1.22 0.12
N GLU A 220 10.36 -0.07 -0.36
CA GLU A 220 10.98 0.08 -1.69
C GLU A 220 12.31 -0.66 -1.85
N LEU A 221 12.95 -1.05 -0.75
CA LEU A 221 14.18 -1.83 -0.77
C LEU A 221 13.96 -3.28 -0.36
N ASP A 222 13.23 -3.47 0.72
CA ASP A 222 13.09 -4.72 1.43
C ASP A 222 11.82 -5.48 1.04
N GLY A 223 10.89 -4.85 0.32
CA GLY A 223 9.59 -5.40 -0.07
C GLY A 223 8.55 -5.37 1.04
N LEU A 224 7.36 -5.88 0.74
CA LEU A 224 6.26 -6.04 1.69
C LEU A 224 6.66 -6.85 2.93
N TRP A 225 6.06 -6.52 4.08
CA TRP A 225 6.22 -7.25 5.34
C TRP A 225 5.44 -8.58 5.36
N CYS A 226 5.80 -9.46 4.43
CA CYS A 226 5.33 -10.83 4.31
C CYS A 226 6.48 -11.78 4.00
N SER A 227 6.22 -13.08 4.05
CA SER A 227 7.14 -14.11 3.60
C SER A 227 6.43 -15.01 2.63
N ALA A 228 7.11 -15.35 1.53
CA ALA A 228 6.59 -16.22 0.49
C ALA A 228 7.65 -17.22 0.01
N THR A 229 7.19 -18.41 -0.36
CA THR A 229 7.99 -19.49 -0.95
C THR A 229 7.73 -19.59 -2.45
N LEU A 230 8.34 -18.71 -3.24
CA LEU A 230 8.21 -18.75 -4.69
C LEU A 230 8.67 -20.11 -5.28
N PRO A 231 8.00 -20.66 -6.31
CA PRO A 231 6.91 -20.08 -7.10
C PRO A 231 5.50 -20.54 -6.68
N GLU A 232 5.39 -21.33 -5.60
CA GLU A 232 4.14 -21.97 -5.15
C GLU A 232 3.67 -21.29 -3.88
N GLY A 233 2.46 -20.76 -3.89
CA GLY A 233 1.93 -20.04 -2.74
C GLY A 233 1.00 -20.87 -1.84
N SER A 234 0.37 -20.22 -0.86
CA SER A 234 -0.55 -20.88 0.06
C SER A 234 -1.86 -21.26 -0.64
N VAL A 235 -2.38 -22.44 -0.28
CA VAL A 235 -3.72 -22.91 -0.67
C VAL A 235 -4.82 -22.39 0.26
N PHE A 236 -4.45 -21.74 1.36
CA PHE A 236 -5.39 -21.17 2.32
C PHE A 236 -5.67 -19.70 1.96
N GLU A 237 -6.93 -19.30 2.11
CA GLU A 237 -7.39 -17.95 1.75
C GLU A 237 -7.61 -17.04 2.96
N ASN A 238 -7.46 -17.56 4.18
CA ASN A 238 -7.69 -16.80 5.40
C ASN A 238 -6.38 -16.27 5.96
N TRP A 239 -6.45 -15.19 6.73
CA TRP A 239 -5.33 -14.75 7.56
C TRP A 239 -4.72 -15.91 8.37
N PRO A 240 -3.38 -15.99 8.53
CA PRO A 240 -2.34 -15.08 8.02
C PRO A 240 -1.89 -15.38 6.59
N PHE A 241 -2.55 -16.29 5.88
CA PHE A 241 -2.12 -16.78 4.59
C PHE A 241 -2.39 -15.78 3.47
N ILE A 242 -1.41 -15.65 2.59
CA ILE A 242 -1.57 -14.90 1.34
C ILE A 242 -2.17 -15.89 0.33
N PRO A 243 -3.41 -15.70 -0.14
CA PRO A 243 -4.04 -16.60 -1.12
C PRO A 243 -3.32 -16.53 -2.46
N THR A 244 -3.13 -17.69 -3.09
CA THR A 244 -2.38 -17.77 -4.35
C THR A 244 -3.01 -18.74 -5.35
N GLY A 245 -2.60 -18.63 -6.61
CA GLY A 245 -3.01 -19.54 -7.69
C GLY A 245 -3.86 -18.85 -8.76
N ALA A 246 -4.53 -19.67 -9.59
CA ALA A 246 -5.18 -19.19 -10.80
C ALA A 246 -6.36 -18.21 -10.58
N ASN A 247 -6.85 -18.10 -9.34
CA ASN A 247 -7.94 -17.22 -8.95
C ASN A 247 -7.50 -16.07 -8.03
N ALA A 248 -6.21 -15.98 -7.67
CA ALA A 248 -5.73 -14.86 -6.88
C ALA A 248 -5.81 -13.58 -7.72
N THR A 249 -6.39 -12.55 -7.14
CA THR A 249 -6.65 -11.28 -7.83
C THR A 249 -5.37 -10.45 -7.96
N PHE A 250 -4.47 -10.54 -6.98
CA PHE A 250 -3.17 -9.89 -6.95
C PHE A 250 -2.06 -10.95 -6.90
N GLN A 251 -1.40 -11.22 -8.02
CA GLN A 251 -0.40 -12.30 -8.10
C GLN A 251 1.01 -11.86 -7.71
N ASN A 252 1.30 -10.55 -7.79
CA ASN A 252 2.64 -10.01 -7.58
C ASN A 252 2.99 -9.80 -6.10
N ILE A 253 2.00 -9.87 -5.20
CA ILE A 253 2.19 -9.77 -3.73
C ILE A 253 3.28 -10.73 -3.24
N LEU A 254 3.29 -11.99 -3.70
CA LEU A 254 4.28 -12.97 -3.23
C LEU A 254 5.71 -12.60 -3.63
N SER A 255 5.89 -12.07 -4.84
CA SER A 255 7.21 -11.65 -5.31
C SER A 255 7.71 -10.38 -4.62
N ALA A 256 6.79 -9.59 -4.08
CA ALA A 256 7.08 -8.38 -3.31
C ALA A 256 7.43 -8.67 -1.85
N CYS A 257 7.16 -9.87 -1.31
CA CYS A 257 7.48 -10.20 0.08
C CYS A 257 8.98 -10.09 0.41
N THR A 258 9.26 -9.66 1.64
CA THR A 258 10.63 -9.45 2.10
C THR A 258 11.45 -10.74 2.22
N GLU A 259 12.72 -10.66 1.80
CA GLU A 259 13.69 -11.76 1.97
C GLU A 259 14.38 -11.74 3.35
N ASN A 260 14.19 -10.67 4.14
CA ASN A 260 14.91 -10.45 5.41
C ASN A 260 14.24 -11.12 6.62
N ALA A 261 13.07 -11.73 6.44
CA ALA A 261 12.34 -12.37 7.54
C ALA A 261 13.05 -13.65 8.01
N THR A 262 13.50 -13.66 9.28
CA THR A 262 14.11 -14.84 9.90
C THR A 262 13.09 -15.64 10.69
N MET A 263 13.23 -16.97 10.71
CA MET A 263 12.36 -17.90 11.46
C MET A 263 10.93 -18.04 10.94
N VAL A 264 10.70 -17.76 9.65
CA VAL A 264 9.43 -18.10 9.01
C VAL A 264 9.35 -19.60 8.76
N VAL A 265 8.19 -20.19 9.03
CA VAL A 265 7.93 -21.61 8.83
C VAL A 265 7.23 -21.75 7.47
N ASP A 266 7.98 -22.11 6.42
CA ASP A 266 7.59 -22.66 5.10
C ASP A 266 6.15 -22.36 4.57
N GLU A 267 5.64 -21.14 4.73
CA GLU A 267 4.29 -20.76 4.31
C GLU A 267 4.24 -19.30 3.84
N ASP A 268 3.35 -19.04 2.88
CA ASP A 268 3.10 -17.72 2.31
C ASP A 268 2.15 -16.93 3.20
N ILE A 269 2.70 -16.03 4.01
CA ILE A 269 2.00 -15.38 5.11
C ILE A 269 2.40 -13.92 5.31
N TRP A 270 1.48 -13.12 5.85
CA TRP A 270 1.79 -11.82 6.44
C TRP A 270 2.57 -11.98 7.75
N LEU A 271 3.51 -11.07 8.01
CA LEU A 271 4.39 -11.13 9.18
C LEU A 271 3.96 -10.21 10.33
N GLY A 272 3.17 -9.16 10.05
CA GLY A 272 2.52 -8.32 11.04
C GLY A 272 1.28 -8.96 11.68
N THR A 273 0.49 -8.14 12.37
CA THR A 273 -0.83 -8.51 12.93
C THR A 273 -1.94 -8.16 11.93
N ASP A 274 -3.15 -8.63 12.20
CA ASP A 274 -4.34 -8.45 11.38
C ASP A 274 -5.20 -7.30 11.92
N PRO A 275 -5.28 -6.15 11.23
CA PRO A 275 -6.06 -4.99 11.70
C PRO A 275 -7.57 -5.18 11.82
N LEU A 276 -8.07 -6.36 11.47
CA LEU A 276 -9.47 -6.70 11.57
C LEU A 276 -9.77 -7.68 12.72
N LEU A 277 -8.74 -8.15 13.44
CA LEU A 277 -8.85 -9.17 14.47
C LEU A 277 -8.00 -8.82 15.69
N ALA A 278 -8.69 -8.49 16.78
CA ALA A 278 -8.12 -8.07 18.05
C ALA A 278 -7.19 -9.07 18.77
N ASP A 279 -6.84 -10.21 18.18
CA ASP A 279 -6.00 -11.29 18.74
C ASP A 279 -5.60 -12.18 17.54
N SER A 280 -4.66 -11.69 16.75
CA SER A 280 -4.25 -12.25 15.45
C SER A 280 -2.82 -12.82 15.46
N ASP A 281 -2.16 -12.65 16.59
CA ASP A 281 -0.84 -13.14 16.91
C ASP A 281 -0.67 -14.66 16.65
N ARG A 282 0.59 -15.09 16.57
CA ARG A 282 0.95 -16.49 16.29
C ARG A 282 1.75 -17.14 17.42
N TYR A 283 1.75 -16.52 18.60
CA TYR A 283 2.66 -16.89 19.66
C TYR A 283 2.04 -16.75 21.05
N HIS A 284 1.62 -17.87 21.61
CA HIS A 284 1.18 -17.91 22.98
C HIS A 284 2.30 -17.71 24.01
N TRP A 285 2.11 -16.78 24.94
CA TRP A 285 2.98 -16.60 26.11
C TRP A 285 2.59 -17.52 27.28
N ASP A 286 3.39 -18.56 27.55
CA ASP A 286 3.11 -19.51 28.64
C ASP A 286 3.62 -19.09 30.04
N GLY A 287 4.06 -17.84 30.19
CA GLY A 287 4.68 -17.32 31.42
C GLY A 287 6.19 -17.61 31.55
N TYR A 288 6.78 -18.37 30.63
CA TYR A 288 8.21 -18.70 30.60
C TYR A 288 8.84 -18.52 29.23
N SER A 289 8.11 -18.81 28.15
CA SER A 289 8.58 -18.78 26.78
C SER A 289 7.45 -18.46 25.81
N ILE A 290 7.78 -17.72 24.76
CA ILE A 290 6.94 -17.49 23.59
C ILE A 290 6.85 -18.82 22.82
N ARG A 291 5.64 -19.36 22.68
CA ARG A 291 5.38 -20.63 21.98
C ARG A 291 4.50 -20.40 20.77
N ARG A 292 4.91 -20.97 19.65
CA ARG A 292 4.15 -20.91 18.40
C ARG A 292 2.75 -21.52 18.53
N LEU A 293 1.77 -20.76 18.10
CA LEU A 293 0.43 -21.18 17.74
C LEU A 293 0.44 -21.41 16.22
N PHE A 294 0.38 -22.67 15.82
CA PHE A 294 0.27 -23.04 14.41
C PHE A 294 -0.49 -24.38 14.32
N PRO A 295 -1.52 -24.52 13.46
CA PRO A 295 -2.07 -23.55 12.49
C PRO A 295 -3.16 -22.62 13.06
N SER A 296 -3.31 -22.52 14.38
CA SER A 296 -4.20 -21.57 15.04
C SER A 296 -3.52 -20.20 15.18
N PHE A 297 -4.32 -19.14 15.21
CA PHE A 297 -3.91 -17.78 15.61
C PHE A 297 -4.69 -17.38 16.86
N GLY A 298 -4.15 -16.40 17.58
CA GLY A 298 -4.72 -15.81 18.78
C GLY A 298 -4.56 -16.67 20.04
N ASP A 299 -4.05 -16.05 21.09
CA ASP A 299 -3.76 -16.68 22.38
C ASP A 299 -4.72 -16.25 23.51
N GLY A 300 -5.63 -15.32 23.20
CA GLY A 300 -6.59 -14.70 24.11
C GLY A 300 -6.11 -13.37 24.69
N ILE A 301 -4.96 -12.86 24.26
CA ILE A 301 -4.39 -11.56 24.63
C ILE A 301 -4.45 -10.65 23.40
N PRO A 302 -5.01 -9.42 23.53
CA PRO A 302 -5.09 -8.54 22.38
C PRO A 302 -3.73 -8.07 21.84
N ASP A 303 -3.62 -7.90 20.53
CA ASP A 303 -2.36 -7.56 19.87
C ASP A 303 -1.84 -6.21 20.39
N GLY A 304 -2.72 -5.21 20.54
CA GLY A 304 -2.37 -3.92 21.14
C GLY A 304 -1.84 -4.01 22.58
N TRP A 305 -2.26 -5.02 23.35
CA TRP A 305 -1.69 -5.32 24.67
C TRP A 305 -0.28 -5.91 24.53
N GLU A 306 -0.10 -6.87 23.62
CA GLU A 306 1.18 -7.54 23.40
C GLU A 306 2.27 -6.55 22.98
N VAL A 307 1.95 -5.67 22.04
CA VAL A 307 2.84 -4.60 21.58
C VAL A 307 3.27 -3.70 22.73
N HIS A 308 2.33 -3.30 23.60
CA HIS A 308 2.65 -2.45 24.75
C HIS A 308 3.64 -3.11 25.72
N PHE A 309 3.55 -4.44 25.90
CA PHE A 309 4.43 -5.19 26.79
C PHE A 309 5.65 -5.81 26.09
N GLY A 310 5.76 -5.66 24.76
CA GLY A 310 6.88 -6.13 23.93
C GLY A 310 6.92 -7.65 23.80
N LEU A 311 5.76 -8.26 23.56
CA LEU A 311 5.60 -9.71 23.36
C LEU A 311 5.58 -10.11 21.89
#